data_AF-A0A4R9GS25-F1
#
_entry.id   AF-A0A4R9GS25-F1
#
_cell.length_a   1.000
_cell.length_b   1.000
_cell.length_c   1.000
_cell.angle_alpha   90.00
_cell.angle_beta   90.00
_cell.angle_gamma   90.00
#
_symmetry.space_group_name_H-M   'P 1'
#
loop_
_entity.id
_entity.type
_entity.pdbx_description
1 polymer ?
#
loop_
_entity_poly.entity_id
_entity_poly.type
_entity_poly.pdbx_seq_one_letter_code
_entity_poly.pdbx_strand_id
1 'polypeptide(L)'
;MRKKAFFLSNLFCVLLVNCAVLDPIGFTYDRVKGDVASNEIQNAAITTDLVNSAILSGKATVSILSVIAGDVAGIDPTKYYKKSVVDQCVSDIKGFKGYLIGSTLTIVTSCQKIEADGLIY
;
A
#
# COMPACT_ATOMS: atom_id res chain seq x y z
N MET A 1 -14.08 -32.95 27.03
CA MET A 1 -14.02 -31.65 26.31
C MET A 1 -12.61 -31.17 25.96
N ARG A 2 -11.52 -31.66 26.60
CA ARG A 2 -10.13 -31.23 26.30
C ARG A 2 -9.59 -31.55 24.89
N LYS A 3 -10.07 -32.64 24.27
CA LYS A 3 -9.59 -33.06 22.92
C LYS A 3 -10.02 -32.12 21.79
N LYS A 4 -11.19 -31.47 21.90
CA LYS A 4 -11.70 -30.52 20.90
C LYS A 4 -10.90 -29.21 20.86
N ALA A 5 -10.45 -28.74 22.04
CA ALA A 5 -9.60 -27.55 22.14
C ALA A 5 -8.22 -27.76 21.51
N PHE A 6 -7.66 -28.97 21.61
CA PHE A 6 -6.38 -29.31 20.99
C PHE A 6 -6.48 -29.36 19.45
N PHE A 7 -7.59 -29.87 18.92
CA PHE A 7 -7.84 -29.96 17.48
C PHE A 7 -8.08 -28.57 16.84
N LEU A 8 -8.80 -27.69 17.54
CA LEU A 8 -9.03 -26.30 17.12
C LEU A 8 -7.76 -25.45 17.12
N SER A 9 -6.88 -25.64 18.12
CA SER A 9 -5.58 -24.97 18.19
C SER A 9 -4.66 -25.38 17.03
N ASN A 10 -4.64 -26.68 16.70
CA ASN A 10 -3.81 -27.19 15.60
C ASN A 10 -4.30 -26.71 14.22
N LEU A 11 -5.63 -26.62 14.03
CA LEU A 11 -6.23 -26.10 12.79
C LEU A 11 -5.91 -24.60 12.57
N PHE A 12 -5.86 -23.81 13.65
CA PHE A 12 -5.47 -22.40 13.57
C PHE A 12 -3.98 -22.23 13.19
N CYS A 13 -3.11 -23.11 13.69
CA CYS A 13 -1.71 -23.13 13.27
C CYS A 13 -1.55 -23.50 11.79
N VAL A 14 -2.28 -24.50 11.27
CA VAL A 14 -2.17 -24.90 9.85
C VAL A 14 -2.66 -23.79 8.90
N LEU A 15 -3.65 -22.99 9.30
CA LEU A 15 -4.09 -21.82 8.52
C LEU A 15 -3.05 -20.68 8.50
N LEU A 16 -2.28 -20.51 9.57
CA LEU A 16 -1.19 -19.52 9.63
C LEU A 16 0.06 -19.98 8.87
N VAL A 17 0.31 -21.29 8.80
CA VAL A 17 1.46 -21.87 8.08
C VAL A 17 1.32 -21.67 6.56
N ASN A 18 0.10 -21.61 6.02
CA ASN A 18 -0.14 -21.26 4.62
C ASN A 18 0.12 -19.77 4.29
N CYS A 19 0.35 -18.90 5.28
CA CYS A 19 0.81 -17.53 5.02
C CYS A 19 2.33 -17.36 5.21
N ALA A 20 3.03 -18.37 5.75
CA ALA A 20 4.44 -18.27 6.13
C ALA A 20 5.38 -19.21 5.35
N VAL A 21 4.84 -20.16 4.57
CA VAL A 21 5.63 -21.24 3.92
C VAL A 21 5.79 -21.04 2.40
N LEU A 22 5.25 -19.98 1.83
CA LEU A 22 5.42 -19.73 0.39
C LEU A 22 6.63 -18.83 0.04
N ASP A 23 7.34 -18.31 1.03
CA ASP A 23 8.55 -17.52 0.80
C ASP A 23 9.77 -18.26 0.16
N PRO A 24 10.00 -19.58 0.32
CA PRO A 24 11.25 -20.19 -0.15
C PRO A 24 11.22 -20.74 -1.58
N ILE A 25 10.12 -20.59 -2.34
CA ILE A 25 9.96 -21.16 -3.69
C ILE A 25 10.16 -20.15 -4.84
N GLY A 26 10.66 -18.93 -4.58
CA GLY A 26 10.94 -17.96 -5.65
C GLY A 26 9.70 -17.37 -6.33
N PHE A 27 8.50 -17.65 -5.79
CA PHE A 27 7.31 -16.82 -5.99
C PHE A 27 7.52 -15.56 -5.13
N THR A 28 7.99 -14.47 -5.74
CA THR A 28 8.36 -13.25 -5.01
C THR A 28 7.15 -12.62 -4.32
N TYR A 29 6.99 -12.86 -3.01
CA TYR A 29 5.98 -12.25 -2.12
C TYR A 29 6.06 -10.73 -2.04
N ASP A 30 7.21 -10.17 -2.38
CA ASP A 30 7.45 -8.73 -2.36
C ASP A 30 7.04 -8.07 -3.69
N ARG A 31 6.02 -8.58 -4.38
CA ARG A 31 5.49 -7.96 -5.60
C ARG A 31 3.98 -7.71 -5.50
N VAL A 32 3.58 -6.53 -5.96
CA VAL A 32 2.19 -6.07 -6.01
C VAL A 32 1.86 -5.64 -7.43
N LYS A 33 0.67 -6.01 -7.92
CA LYS A 33 0.20 -5.58 -9.24
C LYS A 33 -0.10 -4.08 -9.22
N GLY A 34 0.16 -3.40 -10.32
CA GLY A 34 0.07 -1.94 -10.42
C GLY A 34 -1.32 -1.38 -10.13
N ASP A 35 -2.40 -2.11 -10.45
CA ASP A 35 -3.77 -1.71 -10.11
C ASP A 35 -3.98 -1.64 -8.58
N VAL A 36 -3.47 -2.62 -7.85
CA VAL A 36 -3.48 -2.65 -6.38
C VAL A 36 -2.59 -1.54 -5.82
N ALA A 37 -1.36 -1.39 -6.31
CA ALA A 37 -0.43 -0.36 -5.85
C ALA A 37 -0.98 1.06 -6.08
N SER A 38 -1.56 1.30 -7.26
CA SER A 38 -2.20 2.57 -7.63
C SER A 38 -3.34 2.91 -6.66
N ASN A 39 -4.18 1.92 -6.34
CA ASN A 39 -5.29 2.09 -5.40
C ASN A 39 -4.81 2.35 -3.97
N GLU A 40 -3.75 1.68 -3.50
CA GLU A 40 -3.17 1.91 -2.18
C GLU A 40 -2.60 3.34 -2.03
N ILE A 41 -1.88 3.82 -3.05
CA ILE A 41 -1.35 5.18 -3.11
C ILE A 41 -2.48 6.22 -3.18
N GLN A 42 -3.51 5.98 -4.00
CA GLN A 42 -4.71 6.81 -4.08
C GLN A 42 -5.40 6.92 -2.72
N ASN A 43 -5.68 5.81 -2.06
CA ASN A 43 -6.34 5.81 -0.76
C ASN A 43 -5.50 6.51 0.31
N ALA A 44 -4.17 6.35 0.26
CA ALA A 44 -3.25 7.07 1.13
C ALA A 44 -3.36 8.58 0.94
N ALA A 45 -3.32 9.05 -0.31
CA ALA A 45 -3.38 10.46 -0.64
C ALA A 45 -4.72 11.09 -0.23
N ILE A 46 -5.84 10.42 -0.54
CA ILE A 46 -7.19 10.85 -0.16
C ILE A 46 -7.30 10.97 1.37
N THR A 47 -6.81 9.97 2.11
CA THR A 47 -6.86 9.98 3.57
C THR A 47 -6.08 11.16 4.13
N THR A 48 -4.86 11.38 3.63
CA THR A 48 -4.00 12.48 4.08
C THR A 48 -4.62 13.84 3.77
N ASP A 49 -5.20 14.04 2.59
CA ASP A 49 -5.89 15.27 2.25
C ASP A 49 -7.11 15.52 3.12
N LEU A 50 -7.89 14.48 3.39
CA LEU A 50 -9.06 14.56 4.24
C LEU A 50 -8.68 15.00 5.65
N VAL A 51 -7.64 14.38 6.21
CA VAL A 51 -7.12 14.72 7.54
C VAL A 51 -6.58 16.14 7.56
N ASN A 52 -5.72 16.50 6.60
CA ASN A 52 -5.11 17.83 6.54
C ASN A 52 -6.17 18.93 6.37
N SER A 53 -7.13 18.74 5.47
CA SER A 53 -8.20 19.72 5.24
C SER A 53 -9.14 19.84 6.44
N ALA A 54 -9.50 18.72 7.08
CA ALA A 54 -10.30 18.74 8.30
C ALA A 54 -9.59 19.50 9.42
N ILE A 55 -8.28 19.31 9.60
CA ILE A 55 -7.49 19.99 10.63
C ILE A 55 -7.33 21.49 10.30
N LEU A 56 -6.96 21.83 9.06
CA LEU A 56 -6.60 23.21 8.68
C LEU A 56 -7.82 24.11 8.44
N SER A 57 -8.91 23.55 7.91
CA SER A 57 -10.08 24.30 7.44
C SER A 57 -11.39 23.92 8.13
N GLY A 58 -11.39 22.88 8.96
CA GLY A 58 -12.61 22.35 9.58
C GLY A 58 -13.56 21.67 8.59
N LYS A 59 -13.15 21.50 7.33
CA LYS A 59 -13.95 20.89 6.27
C LYS A 59 -13.17 19.79 5.58
N ALA A 60 -13.83 18.65 5.41
CA ALA A 60 -13.33 17.51 4.66
C ALA A 60 -13.28 17.84 3.15
N THR A 61 -12.09 17.97 2.58
CA THR A 61 -11.89 18.16 1.14
C THR A 61 -10.78 17.26 0.63
N VAL A 62 -10.93 16.78 -0.60
CA VAL A 62 -9.97 15.90 -1.26
C VAL A 62 -9.48 16.58 -2.53
N SER A 63 -8.16 16.62 -2.76
CA SER A 63 -7.61 17.10 -4.02
C SER A 63 -7.91 16.13 -5.15
N ILE A 64 -8.15 16.64 -6.35
CA ILE A 64 -8.25 15.78 -7.53
C ILE A 64 -6.95 15.02 -7.80
N LEU A 65 -5.80 15.58 -7.41
CA LEU A 65 -4.50 14.94 -7.53
C LEU A 65 -4.38 13.71 -6.63
N SER A 66 -5.12 13.67 -5.51
CA SER A 66 -5.19 12.50 -4.64
C SER A 66 -6.01 11.37 -5.26
N VAL A 67 -6.99 11.71 -6.10
CA VAL A 67 -7.77 10.72 -6.86
C VAL A 67 -6.93 10.12 -7.99
N ILE A 68 -6.02 10.87 -8.61
CA ILE A 68 -5.13 10.34 -9.65
C ILE A 68 -3.72 10.04 -9.12
N ALA A 69 -3.57 9.83 -7.81
CA ALA A 69 -2.25 9.74 -7.16
C ALA A 69 -1.39 8.59 -7.71
N GLY A 70 -2.00 7.46 -8.08
CA GLY A 70 -1.28 6.35 -8.71
C GLY A 70 -0.69 6.73 -10.08
N ASP A 71 -1.44 7.50 -10.89
CA ASP A 71 -0.95 8.01 -12.17
C ASP A 71 0.16 9.05 -11.96
N VAL A 72 0.01 9.93 -10.96
CA VAL A 72 1.04 10.90 -10.56
C VAL A 72 2.32 10.20 -10.06
N ALA A 73 2.17 9.04 -9.43
CA ALA A 73 3.28 8.18 -9.02
C ALA A 73 3.86 7.34 -10.17
N GLY A 74 3.32 7.43 -11.38
CA GLY A 74 3.80 6.69 -12.56
C GLY A 74 3.51 5.19 -12.52
N ILE A 75 2.47 4.78 -11.79
CA ILE A 75 2.08 3.37 -11.68
C ILE A 75 1.28 2.95 -12.91
N ASP A 76 1.79 1.95 -13.61
CA ASP A 76 1.15 1.26 -14.72
C ASP A 76 0.35 0.08 -14.17
N PRO A 77 -0.99 0.04 -14.35
CA PRO A 77 -1.84 -1.01 -13.77
C PRO A 77 -1.57 -2.41 -14.32
N THR A 78 -0.85 -2.51 -15.44
CA THR A 78 -0.52 -3.79 -16.09
C THR A 78 0.79 -4.41 -15.60
N LYS A 79 1.60 -3.67 -14.85
CA LYS A 79 2.93 -4.09 -14.40
C LYS A 79 2.93 -4.51 -12.94
N TYR A 80 4.05 -5.08 -12.50
CA TYR A 80 4.30 -5.44 -11.12
C TYR A 80 5.36 -4.53 -10.50
N TYR A 81 5.21 -4.27 -9.22
CA TYR A 81 6.05 -3.37 -8.44
C TYR A 81 6.52 -4.05 -7.18
N LYS A 82 7.69 -3.67 -6.69
CA LYS A 82 8.20 -4.17 -5.42
C LYS A 82 7.34 -3.63 -4.27
N LYS A 83 6.68 -4.53 -3.53
CA LYS A 83 5.69 -4.18 -2.52
C LYS A 83 6.30 -3.30 -1.41
N SER A 84 7.48 -3.64 -0.92
CA SER A 84 8.20 -2.83 0.07
C SER A 84 8.42 -1.38 -0.35
N VAL A 85 8.59 -1.10 -1.65
CA VAL A 85 8.75 0.27 -2.18
C VAL A 85 7.40 0.99 -2.22
N VAL A 86 6.34 0.30 -2.63
CA VAL A 86 4.96 0.84 -2.61
C VAL A 86 4.53 1.14 -1.17
N ASP A 87 4.75 0.22 -0.24
CA ASP A 87 4.45 0.39 1.18
C ASP A 87 5.21 1.58 1.79
N GLN A 88 6.47 1.79 1.38
CA GLN A 88 7.25 2.96 1.81
C GLN A 88 6.65 4.27 1.28
N CYS A 89 6.25 4.32 0.02
CA CYS A 89 5.56 5.48 -0.56
C CYS A 89 4.25 5.77 0.18
N VAL A 90 3.43 4.74 0.42
CA VAL A 90 2.17 4.85 1.19
C VAL A 90 2.42 5.36 2.61
N SER A 91 3.46 4.85 3.26
CA SER A 91 3.86 5.27 4.61
C SER A 91 4.30 6.73 4.64
N ASP A 92 5.08 7.19 3.65
CA ASP A 92 5.50 8.59 3.55
C ASP A 92 4.30 9.52 3.35
N ILE A 93 3.32 9.13 2.52
CA ILE A 93 2.07 9.87 2.29
C ILE A 93 1.20 9.93 3.55
N LYS A 94 1.07 8.82 4.29
CA LYS A 94 0.30 8.77 5.55
C LYS A 94 1.08 9.24 6.77
N GLY A 95 2.36 9.59 6.58
CA GLY A 95 3.28 9.91 7.64
C GLY A 95 3.50 11.42 7.78
N PHE A 96 4.56 11.77 8.53
CA PHE A 96 4.91 13.15 8.83
C PHE A 96 5.06 14.01 7.56
N LYS A 97 5.64 13.47 6.48
CA LYS A 97 5.80 14.20 5.22
C LYS A 97 4.44 14.57 4.62
N GLY A 98 3.54 13.60 4.43
CA GLY A 98 2.23 13.88 3.85
C GLY A 98 1.37 14.84 4.68
N TYR A 99 1.44 14.77 6.00
CA TYR A 99 0.73 15.75 6.85
C TYR A 99 1.37 17.14 6.82
N LEU A 100 2.70 17.24 6.69
CA LEU A 100 3.40 18.52 6.72
C LEU A 100 3.32 19.26 5.37
N ILE A 101 3.59 18.56 4.27
CA ILE A 101 3.73 19.16 2.93
C ILE A 101 2.60 18.78 1.96
N GLY A 102 1.62 18.00 2.43
CA GLY A 102 0.51 17.51 1.62
C GLY A 102 0.83 16.23 0.86
N SER A 103 -0.22 15.51 0.50
CA SER A 103 -0.15 14.24 -0.24
C SER A 103 0.53 14.41 -1.60
N THR A 104 0.13 15.41 -2.37
CA THR A 104 0.61 15.66 -3.73
C THR A 104 2.13 15.80 -3.75
N LEU A 105 2.69 16.73 -2.98
CA LEU A 105 4.13 16.96 -2.97
C LEU A 105 4.90 15.75 -2.43
N THR A 106 4.31 15.03 -1.49
CA THR A 106 4.90 13.79 -0.97
C THR A 106 4.98 12.70 -2.04
N ILE A 107 3.95 12.55 -2.88
CA ILE A 107 3.97 11.60 -4.01
C ILE A 107 5.11 11.93 -4.96
N VAL A 108 5.20 13.20 -5.41
CA VAL A 108 6.22 13.60 -6.40
C VAL A 108 7.65 13.54 -5.87
N THR A 109 7.85 13.49 -4.55
CA THR A 109 9.20 13.49 -3.95
C THR A 109 9.60 12.14 -3.38
N SER A 110 8.66 11.39 -2.82
CA SER A 110 8.93 10.15 -2.08
C SER A 110 8.59 8.89 -2.89
N CYS A 111 7.72 8.99 -3.89
CA CYS A 111 7.29 7.85 -4.71
C CYS A 111 8.01 7.74 -6.06
N GLN A 112 9.01 8.59 -6.34
CA GLN A 112 9.74 8.59 -7.62
C GLN A 112 10.60 7.35 -7.88
N LYS A 113 10.84 6.52 -6.86
CA LYS A 113 11.66 5.29 -6.96
C LYS A 113 10.85 4.03 -7.26
N ILE A 114 9.57 4.17 -7.58
CA ILE A 114 8.72 3.02 -7.90
C ILE A 114 8.98 2.62 -9.35
N GLU A 115 9.99 1.79 -9.55
CA GLU A 115 10.30 1.19 -10.84
C GLU A 115 9.50 -0.10 -11.05
N ALA A 116 9.01 -0.30 -12.26
CA ALA A 116 8.29 -1.51 -12.61
C ALA A 116 9.27 -2.69 -12.75
N ASP A 117 8.96 -3.79 -12.08
CA ASP A 117 9.80 -4.98 -11.98
C ASP A 117 9.67 -5.93 -13.21
N GLY A 118 9.25 -5.36 -14.36
CA GLY A 118 8.94 -6.07 -15.60
C GLY A 118 7.58 -6.78 -15.61
N LEU A 119 7.22 -7.35 -16.77
CA LEU A 119 6.07 -8.27 -16.90
C LEU A 119 6.51 -9.67 -16.47
N ILE A 120 5.91 -10.19 -15.41
CA ILE A 120 6.06 -11.59 -15.01
C ILE A 120 5.01 -12.37 -15.80
N TYR A 121 5.47 -13.18 -16.75
CA TYR A 121 4.66 -14.11 -17.52
C TYR A 121 4.40 -15.41 -16.74
#